data_AF-A0A4P7YAZ9-F1
#
_entry.id   AF-A0A4P7YAZ9-F1
#
_cell.length_a   1.000
_cell.length_b   1.000
_cell.length_c   1.000
_cell.angle_alpha   90.00
_cell.angle_beta   90.00
_cell.angle_gamma   90.00
#
_symmetry.space_group_name_H-M   'P 1'
#
loop_
_entity.id
_entity.type
_entity.pdbx_description
1 polymer ?
#
loop_
_entity_poly.entity_id
_entity_poly.type
_entity_poly.pdbx_seq_one_letter_code
_entity_poly.pdbx_strand_id
1 'polypeptide(L)'
;MGREKGKVALVTGARTGPGETGSTPSGAGRREGSLLISIATMFALSSMASTRSIWVRHSPSSTMLSSKDEWAKVVEVGVKAFGSITVLVNSAGVLSPALYDEVTHGHRQTTIDVNEWSQFVGMQTTVPYMKEAGVGSIVNIASLAVADAGGRFSFSRAAAIELAGSNICVNSVDLGVIPTAMVDEVFPNKVAYLTSDEADFTTGTSQIIEGGLSYMGVFRRTDR
;
A
#
# COMPACT_ATOMS: atom_id res chain seq x y z
N MET A 1 -2.33 19.48 -15.27
CA MET A 1 -3.51 18.61 -15.04
C MET A 1 -3.06 17.45 -14.17
N GLY A 2 -3.82 17.04 -13.15
CA GLY A 2 -3.37 16.04 -12.17
C GLY A 2 -3.16 14.65 -12.78
N ARG A 3 -2.10 13.95 -12.35
CA ARG A 3 -1.65 12.61 -12.80
C ARG A 3 -2.69 11.48 -12.69
N GLU A 4 -3.77 11.72 -11.94
CA GLU A 4 -4.70 10.70 -11.42
C GLU A 4 -6.13 10.85 -11.98
N LYS A 5 -6.32 11.72 -12.99
CA LYS A 5 -7.66 12.07 -13.47
C LYS A 5 -8.37 10.85 -14.05
N GLY A 6 -9.56 10.53 -13.54
CA GLY A 6 -10.40 9.42 -14.02
C GLY A 6 -10.04 8.05 -13.44
N LYS A 7 -9.05 7.97 -12.54
CA LYS A 7 -8.71 6.73 -11.84
C LYS A 7 -9.64 6.49 -10.65
N VAL A 8 -9.89 5.23 -10.33
CA VAL A 8 -10.63 4.82 -9.15
C VAL A 8 -9.69 4.01 -8.27
N ALA A 9 -9.38 4.55 -7.09
CA ALA A 9 -8.35 3.98 -6.22
C ALA A 9 -8.92 3.36 -4.94
N LEU A 10 -8.43 2.18 -4.61
CA LEU A 10 -8.62 1.53 -3.32
C LEU A 10 -7.30 1.61 -2.56
N VAL A 11 -7.26 2.22 -1.38
CA VAL A 11 -6.05 2.31 -0.54
C VAL A 11 -6.32 1.69 0.82
N THR A 12 -5.53 0.70 1.18
CA THR A 12 -5.55 0.15 2.54
C THR A 12 -4.67 0.97 3.48
N GLY A 13 -5.04 1.10 4.75
CA GLY A 13 -4.19 1.75 5.76
C GLY A 13 -4.23 3.28 5.79
N ALA A 14 -5.15 3.94 5.08
CA ALA A 14 -5.24 5.39 5.12
C ALA A 14 -5.87 5.90 6.43
N ARG A 15 -5.16 6.80 7.12
CA ARG A 15 -5.44 7.16 8.52
C ARG A 15 -6.24 8.45 8.71
N THR A 16 -6.39 9.31 7.69
CA THR A 16 -6.97 10.65 7.85
C THR A 16 -8.22 10.87 7.00
N GLY A 17 -9.40 10.89 7.64
CA GLY A 17 -10.67 11.24 7.01
C GLY A 17 -10.83 12.77 6.79
N PRO A 18 -11.80 13.20 5.97
CA PRO A 18 -12.18 14.60 5.86
C PRO A 18 -12.74 15.07 7.22
N GLY A 19 -11.93 15.81 7.98
CA GLY A 19 -12.27 16.32 9.32
C GLY A 19 -11.17 16.17 10.38
N GLU A 20 -10.12 15.37 10.13
CA GLU A 20 -9.01 15.19 11.07
C GLU A 20 -7.73 15.96 10.67
N THR A 21 -7.86 17.11 10.03
CA THR A 21 -6.73 17.97 9.61
C THR A 21 -6.15 18.81 10.76
N GLY A 22 -6.16 18.29 11.99
CA GLY A 22 -5.73 19.06 13.15
C GLY A 22 -5.46 18.21 14.37
N SER A 23 -4.29 17.58 14.44
CA SER A 23 -3.47 17.51 15.67
C SER A 23 -2.17 16.73 15.43
N THR A 24 -1.08 17.51 15.41
CA THR A 24 0.28 17.17 15.85
C THR A 24 0.94 15.86 15.38
N PRO A 25 2.07 15.92 14.63
CA PRO A 25 2.87 14.78 14.22
C PRO A 25 3.79 14.25 15.35
N SER A 26 3.35 14.32 16.60
CA SER A 26 4.10 13.86 17.77
C SER A 26 3.46 12.61 18.38
N GLY A 27 3.95 11.44 17.94
CA GLY A 27 4.25 10.27 18.79
C GLY A 27 3.15 9.51 19.55
N ALA A 28 1.94 10.02 19.77
CA ALA A 28 1.01 9.43 20.74
C ALA A 28 -0.39 9.04 20.19
N GLY A 29 -0.59 9.09 18.86
CA GLY A 29 -1.89 8.83 18.22
C GLY A 29 -1.84 7.79 17.09
N ARG A 30 -1.10 6.69 17.27
CA ARG A 30 -1.16 5.54 16.35
C ARG A 30 -2.43 4.72 16.67
N ARG A 31 -3.56 5.09 16.08
CA ARG A 31 -4.74 4.20 16.05
C ARG A 31 -4.64 3.36 14.77
N GLU A 32 -4.40 2.06 14.97
CA GLU A 32 -4.32 1.03 13.94
C GLU A 32 -5.70 0.77 13.30
N GLY A 33 -5.73 0.35 12.02
CA GLY A 33 -6.90 -0.27 11.40
C GLY A 33 -7.91 0.66 10.71
N SER A 34 -7.51 1.36 9.64
CA SER A 34 -8.44 2.09 8.76
C SER A 34 -8.23 1.70 7.30
N LEU A 35 -9.32 1.44 6.57
CA LEU A 35 -9.33 1.11 5.14
C LEU A 35 -10.05 2.24 4.40
N LEU A 36 -9.51 2.70 3.27
CA LEU A 36 -10.05 3.82 2.52
C LEU A 36 -10.35 3.43 1.07
N ILE A 37 -11.55 3.73 0.60
CA ILE A 37 -11.96 3.54 -0.79
C ILE A 37 -12.19 4.92 -1.39
N SER A 38 -11.20 5.50 -2.09
CA SER A 38 -11.32 6.87 -2.60
C SER A 38 -11.23 6.95 -4.11
N ILE A 39 -12.16 7.65 -4.75
CA ILE A 39 -12.07 7.91 -6.20
C ILE A 39 -11.24 9.14 -6.42
N ALA A 40 -9.96 8.90 -6.72
CA ALA A 40 -8.91 9.85 -7.07
C ALA A 40 -8.80 11.06 -6.13
N THR A 41 -7.94 10.94 -5.11
CA THR A 41 -6.76 11.79 -4.82
C THR A 41 -6.27 11.41 -3.42
N MET A 42 -5.58 10.28 -3.26
CA MET A 42 -5.23 9.78 -1.93
C MET A 42 -3.88 10.22 -1.39
N PHE A 43 -3.05 10.87 -2.20
CA PHE A 43 -1.76 11.33 -1.71
C PHE A 43 -1.58 12.84 -1.64
N ALA A 44 -2.63 13.59 -1.96
CA ALA A 44 -2.71 15.02 -1.72
C ALA A 44 -4.13 15.40 -1.24
N LEU A 45 -4.51 14.94 -0.05
CA LEU A 45 -5.69 15.45 0.67
C LEU A 45 -5.63 16.97 0.92
N SER A 46 -4.49 17.60 0.66
CA SER A 46 -4.35 19.06 0.72
C SER A 46 -4.73 19.79 -0.58
N SER A 47 -4.90 19.12 -1.73
CA SER A 47 -4.97 19.85 -3.03
C SER A 47 -6.22 19.65 -3.90
N MET A 48 -7.13 18.73 -3.58
CA MET A 48 -8.28 18.46 -4.48
C MET A 48 -9.62 18.51 -3.75
N ALA A 49 -10.23 19.71 -3.76
CA ALA A 49 -11.57 20.00 -3.25
C ALA A 49 -12.73 19.32 -4.03
N SER A 50 -12.44 18.43 -4.99
CA SER A 50 -13.43 17.84 -5.92
C SER A 50 -13.49 16.30 -5.90
N THR A 51 -12.81 15.67 -4.96
CA THR A 51 -12.71 14.20 -4.87
C THR A 51 -13.92 13.59 -4.19
N ARG A 52 -14.63 12.65 -4.85
CA ARG A 52 -15.64 11.81 -4.20
C ARG A 52 -14.93 10.63 -3.53
N SER A 53 -15.13 10.43 -2.23
CA SER A 53 -14.50 9.35 -1.47
C SER A 53 -15.50 8.62 -0.58
N ILE A 54 -15.33 7.32 -0.39
CA ILE A 54 -16.07 6.52 0.59
C ILE A 54 -15.08 5.96 1.62
N TRP A 55 -15.36 6.21 2.89
CA TRP A 55 -14.57 5.67 3.99
C TRP A 55 -15.27 4.43 4.51
N VAL A 56 -14.57 3.30 4.47
CA VAL A 56 -15.09 2.06 5.06
C VAL A 56 -14.25 1.74 6.28
N ARG A 57 -14.78 2.06 7.45
CA ARG A 57 -14.09 1.78 8.71
C ARG A 57 -14.21 0.30 9.03
N HIS A 58 -13.08 -0.33 9.34
CA HIS A 58 -13.02 -1.73 9.76
C HIS A 58 -12.34 -1.86 11.12
N SER A 59 -12.53 -3.01 11.76
CA SER A 59 -11.87 -3.34 13.02
C SER A 59 -10.36 -3.52 12.79
N PRO A 60 -9.48 -3.10 13.73
CA PRO A 60 -8.03 -3.23 13.60
C PRO A 60 -7.49 -4.67 13.61
N SER A 61 -8.35 -5.69 13.70
CA SER A 61 -7.90 -7.08 13.84
C SER A 61 -7.26 -7.61 12.55
N SER A 62 -6.11 -8.26 12.71
CA SER A 62 -5.33 -8.90 11.63
C SER A 62 -6.16 -9.84 10.75
N THR A 63 -7.16 -10.48 11.33
CA THR A 63 -8.07 -11.43 10.69
C THR A 63 -8.90 -10.85 9.56
N MET A 64 -9.15 -9.54 9.57
CA MET A 64 -10.09 -8.92 8.62
C MET A 64 -9.45 -8.68 7.24
N LEU A 65 -8.25 -8.10 7.26
CA LEU A 65 -7.48 -7.82 6.04
C LEU A 65 -6.97 -9.11 5.39
N SER A 66 -6.93 -10.23 6.10
CA SER A 66 -6.62 -11.56 5.54
C SER A 66 -7.82 -12.30 4.92
N SER A 67 -9.05 -11.80 5.09
CA SER A 67 -10.26 -12.49 4.65
C SER A 67 -10.69 -12.07 3.24
N LYS A 68 -10.82 -13.04 2.35
CA LYS A 68 -11.29 -12.81 0.98
C LYS A 68 -12.71 -12.26 0.93
N ASP A 69 -13.58 -12.70 1.83
CA ASP A 69 -14.99 -12.27 1.86
C ASP A 69 -15.14 -10.82 2.30
N GLU A 70 -14.25 -10.34 3.18
CA GLU A 70 -14.29 -8.95 3.64
C GLU A 70 -13.69 -8.01 2.60
N TRP A 71 -12.60 -8.42 1.95
CA TRP A 71 -12.10 -7.73 0.77
C TRP A 71 -13.15 -7.64 -0.34
N ALA A 72 -13.90 -8.70 -0.61
CA ALA A 72 -14.96 -8.68 -1.61
C ALA A 72 -16.04 -7.64 -1.26
N LYS A 73 -16.46 -7.55 0.00
CA LYS A 73 -17.43 -6.54 0.46
C LYS A 73 -16.92 -5.12 0.23
N VAL A 74 -15.65 -4.86 0.55
CA VAL A 74 -15.00 -3.55 0.36
C VAL A 74 -14.95 -3.20 -1.11
N VAL A 75 -14.43 -4.11 -1.94
CA VAL A 75 -14.32 -3.92 -3.39
C VAL A 75 -15.69 -3.66 -4.00
N GLU A 76 -16.71 -4.42 -3.62
CA GLU A 76 -18.09 -4.21 -4.09
C GLU A 76 -18.63 -2.82 -3.75
N VAL A 77 -18.35 -2.29 -2.56
CA VAL A 77 -18.77 -0.92 -2.19
C VAL A 77 -18.12 0.10 -3.13
N GLY A 78 -16.82 -0.06 -3.41
CA GLY A 78 -16.10 0.79 -4.37
C GLY A 78 -16.71 0.70 -5.78
N VAL A 79 -16.86 -0.52 -6.30
CA VAL A 79 -17.41 -0.75 -7.64
C VAL A 79 -18.84 -0.22 -7.76
N LYS A 80 -19.72 -0.47 -6.77
CA LYS A 80 -21.11 0.02 -6.80
C LYS A 80 -21.20 1.55 -6.80
N ALA A 81 -20.33 2.22 -6.06
CA ALA A 81 -20.36 3.67 -5.97
C ALA A 81 -19.70 4.37 -7.17
N PHE A 82 -18.77 3.69 -7.84
CA PHE A 82 -17.82 4.37 -8.73
C PHE A 82 -17.57 3.68 -10.07
N GLY A 83 -18.24 2.55 -10.33
CA GLY A 83 -18.25 1.84 -11.60
C GLY A 83 -17.16 0.77 -11.72
N SER A 84 -15.93 1.04 -11.27
CA SER A 84 -14.83 0.09 -11.32
C SER A 84 -13.74 0.46 -10.29
N ILE A 85 -12.70 -0.37 -10.16
CA ILE A 85 -11.46 -0.07 -9.44
C ILE A 85 -10.30 -0.27 -10.40
N THR A 86 -9.57 0.80 -10.70
CA THR A 86 -8.44 0.81 -11.64
C THR A 86 -7.10 1.01 -10.95
N VAL A 87 -7.10 1.34 -9.66
CA VAL A 87 -5.91 1.49 -8.84
C VAL A 87 -6.09 0.77 -7.50
N LEU A 88 -5.10 -0.03 -7.11
CA LEU A 88 -4.99 -0.62 -5.76
C LEU A 88 -3.67 -0.20 -5.13
N VAL A 89 -3.73 0.37 -3.93
CA VAL A 89 -2.55 0.67 -3.11
C VAL A 89 -2.66 -0.10 -1.80
N ASN A 90 -1.84 -1.13 -1.68
CA ASN A 90 -1.76 -1.95 -0.49
C ASN A 90 -0.78 -1.33 0.51
N SER A 91 -1.26 -0.42 1.36
CA SER A 91 -0.42 0.31 2.33
C SER A 91 -0.69 -0.06 3.80
N ALA A 92 -1.72 -0.85 4.09
CA ALA A 92 -1.93 -1.37 5.44
C ALA A 92 -0.77 -2.28 5.85
N GLY A 93 -0.31 -2.11 7.07
CA GLY A 93 0.71 -2.97 7.66
C GLY A 93 0.83 -2.77 9.17
N VAL A 94 1.39 -3.76 9.85
CA VAL A 94 1.74 -3.73 11.28
C VAL A 94 3.23 -3.93 11.46
N LEU A 95 3.77 -3.32 12.51
CA LEU A 95 5.15 -3.54 12.93
C LEU A 95 5.13 -4.38 14.21
N SER A 96 5.69 -5.59 14.15
CA SER A 96 5.89 -6.45 15.32
C SER A 96 7.38 -6.61 15.58
N PRO A 97 8.02 -5.64 16.27
CA PRO A 97 9.45 -5.65 16.48
C PRO A 97 9.82 -6.73 17.51
N ALA A 98 10.79 -7.57 17.17
CA ALA A 98 11.43 -8.52 18.06
C ALA A 98 12.88 -8.70 17.63
N LEU A 99 13.76 -9.07 18.57
CA LEU A 99 15.09 -9.56 18.20
C LEU A 99 14.94 -10.84 17.38
N TYR A 100 15.89 -11.09 16.47
CA TYR A 100 15.76 -12.18 15.50
C TYR A 100 15.58 -13.56 16.16
N ASP A 101 16.23 -13.76 17.30
CA ASP A 101 16.16 -14.95 18.15
C ASP A 101 14.95 -14.98 19.10
N GLU A 102 14.20 -13.89 19.19
CA GLU A 102 12.99 -13.75 20.02
C GLU A 102 11.70 -13.71 19.17
N VAL A 103 11.80 -13.76 17.84
CA VAL A 103 10.64 -13.81 16.95
C VAL A 103 9.88 -15.12 17.19
N THR A 104 8.72 -15.01 17.82
CA THR A 104 7.80 -16.15 17.96
C THR A 104 7.09 -16.43 16.64
N HIS A 105 6.60 -17.67 16.47
CA HIS A 105 5.74 -18.02 15.35
C HIS A 105 4.51 -17.11 15.27
N GLY A 106 3.90 -16.75 16.40
CA GLY A 106 2.73 -15.87 16.44
C GLY A 106 3.01 -14.44 15.93
N HIS A 107 4.17 -13.87 16.32
CA HIS A 107 4.62 -12.57 15.81
C HIS A 107 4.85 -12.61 14.30
N ARG A 108 5.50 -13.67 13.81
CA ARG A 108 5.76 -13.83 12.38
C ARG A 108 4.47 -14.04 11.59
N GLN A 109 3.58 -14.90 12.08
CA GLN A 109 2.31 -15.18 11.42
C GLN A 109 1.45 -13.91 11.30
N THR A 110 1.37 -13.12 12.38
CA THR A 110 0.62 -11.85 12.36
C THR A 110 1.17 -10.90 11.30
N THR A 111 2.49 -10.81 11.18
CA THR A 111 3.15 -9.96 10.18
C THR A 111 2.86 -10.47 8.77
N ILE A 112 2.95 -11.77 8.52
CA ILE A 112 2.60 -12.38 7.22
C ILE A 112 1.13 -12.13 6.87
N ASP A 113 0.21 -12.38 7.80
CA ASP A 113 -1.23 -12.25 7.56
C ASP A 113 -1.62 -10.83 7.16
N VAL A 114 -1.08 -9.84 7.88
CA VAL A 114 -1.43 -8.43 7.67
C VAL A 114 -0.62 -7.80 6.56
N ASN A 115 0.68 -8.06 6.46
CA ASN A 115 1.56 -7.30 5.57
C ASN A 115 1.72 -7.97 4.21
N GLU A 116 1.55 -9.29 4.10
CA GLU A 116 1.73 -10.02 2.84
C GLU A 116 0.42 -10.59 2.33
N TRP A 117 -0.23 -11.44 3.13
CA TRP A 117 -1.41 -12.17 2.72
C TRP A 117 -2.58 -11.23 2.43
N SER A 118 -2.76 -10.16 3.23
CA SER A 118 -3.78 -9.16 2.94
C SER A 118 -3.61 -8.49 1.57
N GLN A 119 -2.37 -8.19 1.18
CA GLN A 119 -2.07 -7.53 -0.08
C GLN A 119 -2.36 -8.48 -1.24
N PHE A 120 -2.00 -9.75 -1.07
CA PHE A 120 -2.30 -10.81 -2.02
C PHE A 120 -3.81 -10.98 -2.24
N VAL A 121 -4.59 -11.07 -1.16
CA VAL A 121 -6.06 -11.16 -1.22
C VAL A 121 -6.66 -9.88 -1.83
N GLY A 122 -6.11 -8.71 -1.52
CA GLY A 122 -6.48 -7.45 -2.14
C GLY A 122 -6.33 -7.50 -3.67
N MET A 123 -5.18 -7.96 -4.16
CA MET A 123 -4.99 -8.13 -5.61
C MET A 123 -5.99 -9.13 -6.19
N GLN A 124 -6.19 -10.30 -5.55
CA GLN A 124 -7.13 -11.31 -6.05
C GLN A 124 -8.56 -10.77 -6.20
N THR A 125 -8.97 -9.86 -5.32
CA THR A 125 -10.33 -9.30 -5.32
C THR A 125 -10.48 -8.10 -6.25
N THR A 126 -9.43 -7.31 -6.50
CA THR A 126 -9.49 -6.16 -7.41
C THR A 126 -9.19 -6.49 -8.88
N VAL A 127 -8.31 -7.46 -9.15
CA VAL A 127 -7.86 -7.81 -10.51
C VAL A 127 -9.01 -8.12 -11.48
N PRO A 128 -10.09 -8.83 -11.12
CA PRO A 128 -11.22 -9.05 -12.02
C PRO A 128 -11.82 -7.75 -12.56
N TYR A 129 -11.97 -6.73 -11.71
CA TYR A 129 -12.53 -5.43 -12.10
C TYR A 129 -11.56 -4.59 -12.93
N MET A 130 -10.25 -4.71 -12.68
CA MET A 130 -9.21 -4.09 -13.52
C MET A 130 -9.17 -4.73 -14.91
N LYS A 131 -9.32 -6.06 -15.00
CA LYS A 131 -9.42 -6.78 -16.29
C LYS A 131 -10.65 -6.34 -17.07
N GLU A 132 -11.81 -6.21 -16.41
CA GLU A 132 -13.03 -5.68 -17.02
C GLU A 132 -12.87 -4.24 -17.51
N ALA A 133 -12.18 -3.39 -16.73
CA ALA A 133 -11.87 -2.01 -17.13
C ALA A 133 -10.80 -1.91 -18.23
N GLY A 134 -10.06 -2.98 -18.51
CA GLY A 134 -8.95 -2.99 -19.48
C GLY A 134 -7.72 -2.19 -19.05
N VAL A 135 -7.62 -1.83 -17.77
CA VAL A 135 -6.49 -1.09 -17.20
C VAL A 135 -6.40 -1.31 -15.69
N GLY A 136 -5.18 -1.40 -15.18
CA GLY A 136 -4.94 -1.43 -13.73
C GLY A 136 -3.55 -0.95 -13.32
N SER A 137 -3.44 -0.38 -12.14
CA SER A 137 -2.17 -0.17 -11.46
C SER A 137 -2.26 -0.62 -10.00
N ILE A 138 -1.32 -1.46 -9.59
CA ILE A 138 -1.22 -2.02 -8.24
C ILE A 138 0.13 -1.58 -7.65
N VAL A 139 0.08 -1.00 -6.46
CA VAL A 139 1.26 -0.59 -5.69
C VAL A 139 1.24 -1.27 -4.33
N ASN A 140 2.19 -2.17 -4.09
CA ASN A 140 2.35 -2.86 -2.81
C ASN A 140 3.42 -2.15 -1.97
N ILE A 141 3.03 -1.68 -0.78
CA ILE A 141 3.97 -1.04 0.14
C ILE A 141 4.69 -2.11 0.93
N ALA A 142 6.01 -2.04 0.90
CA ALA A 142 6.91 -2.96 1.56
C ALA A 142 7.96 -2.19 2.38
N SER A 143 8.69 -2.94 3.21
CA SER A 143 9.69 -2.42 4.13
C SER A 143 10.97 -3.21 3.97
N LEU A 144 12.11 -2.51 3.96
CA LEU A 144 13.44 -3.10 3.99
C LEU A 144 13.88 -3.51 5.41
N ALA A 145 13.06 -3.24 6.43
CA ALA A 145 13.35 -3.68 7.78
C ALA A 145 13.31 -5.22 7.88
N VAL A 146 14.39 -5.80 8.38
CA VAL A 146 14.66 -7.26 8.36
C VAL A 146 13.54 -8.11 8.99
N ALA A 147 12.87 -7.59 10.03
CA ALA A 147 11.76 -8.28 10.70
C ALA A 147 10.45 -8.32 9.88
N ASP A 148 10.34 -7.45 8.88
CA ASP A 148 9.15 -7.25 8.04
C ASP A 148 9.46 -7.51 6.55
N ALA A 149 10.62 -8.07 6.21
CA ALA A 149 10.99 -8.43 4.85
C ALA A 149 10.24 -9.70 4.37
N GLY A 150 8.92 -9.60 4.40
CA GLY A 150 8.00 -10.50 3.72
C GLY A 150 8.16 -10.40 2.22
N GLY A 151 7.93 -11.49 1.49
CA GLY A 151 8.20 -11.66 0.06
C GLY A 151 7.33 -10.80 -0.89
N ARG A 152 6.97 -9.58 -0.46
CA ARG A 152 6.13 -8.60 -1.14
C ARG A 152 6.64 -8.24 -2.52
N PHE A 153 7.94 -7.99 -2.64
CA PHE A 153 8.54 -7.79 -3.95
C PHE A 153 8.38 -9.03 -4.86
N SER A 154 8.63 -10.23 -4.30
CA SER A 154 8.57 -11.48 -5.07
C SER A 154 7.18 -11.75 -5.63
N PHE A 155 6.12 -11.62 -4.83
CA PHE A 155 4.76 -11.83 -5.34
C PHE A 155 4.29 -10.68 -6.24
N SER A 156 4.74 -9.45 -6.00
CA SER A 156 4.43 -8.32 -6.89
C SER A 156 5.00 -8.55 -8.28
N ARG A 157 6.24 -9.05 -8.35
CA ARG A 157 6.89 -9.41 -9.62
C ARG A 157 6.21 -10.59 -10.31
N ALA A 158 5.79 -11.61 -9.57
CA ALA A 158 5.03 -12.73 -10.13
C ALA A 158 3.70 -12.26 -10.74
N ALA A 159 2.95 -11.45 -9.99
CA ALA A 159 1.68 -10.87 -10.45
C ALA A 159 1.88 -9.96 -11.67
N ALA A 160 2.95 -9.16 -11.72
CA ALA A 160 3.27 -8.32 -12.87
C ALA A 160 3.45 -9.15 -14.15
N ILE A 161 4.15 -10.28 -14.08
CA ILE A 161 4.37 -11.18 -15.22
C ILE A 161 3.05 -11.77 -15.70
N GLU A 162 2.20 -12.25 -14.78
CA GLU A 162 0.91 -12.83 -15.12
C GLU A 162 -0.05 -11.80 -15.73
N LEU A 163 -0.09 -10.59 -15.18
CA LEU A 163 -1.10 -9.58 -15.49
C LEU A 163 -0.69 -8.61 -16.60
N ALA A 164 0.56 -8.69 -17.09
CA ALA A 164 1.06 -7.84 -18.17
C ALA A 164 0.14 -7.88 -19.42
N GLY A 165 -0.35 -9.07 -19.80
CA GLY A 165 -1.26 -9.23 -20.93
C GLY A 165 -2.66 -8.63 -20.74
N SER A 166 -3.00 -8.20 -19.52
CA SER A 166 -4.28 -7.57 -19.17
C SER A 166 -4.17 -6.05 -19.01
N ASN A 167 -3.04 -5.43 -19.38
CA ASN A 167 -2.78 -4.00 -19.19
C ASN A 167 -2.85 -3.58 -17.71
N ILE A 168 -2.32 -4.43 -16.82
CA ILE A 168 -2.26 -4.18 -15.38
C ILE A 168 -0.79 -4.15 -14.94
N CYS A 169 -0.36 -3.00 -14.41
CA CYS A 169 0.96 -2.85 -13.83
C CYS A 169 0.94 -3.23 -12.35
N VAL A 170 1.95 -3.97 -11.89
CA VAL A 170 2.12 -4.31 -10.46
C VAL A 170 3.52 -3.95 -10.03
N ASN A 171 3.65 -3.02 -9.09
CA ASN A 171 4.93 -2.57 -8.55
C ASN A 171 4.92 -2.59 -7.03
N SER A 172 6.11 -2.46 -6.46
CA SER A 172 6.30 -2.30 -5.02
C SER A 172 7.07 -1.02 -4.72
N VAL A 173 6.80 -0.45 -3.54
CA VAL A 173 7.59 0.66 -2.97
C VAL A 173 8.18 0.16 -1.66
N ASP A 174 9.50 0.07 -1.63
CA ASP A 174 10.25 -0.41 -0.48
C ASP A 174 10.74 0.77 0.35
N LEU A 175 10.20 0.91 1.56
CA LEU A 175 10.59 1.96 2.49
C LEU A 175 11.77 1.51 3.35
N GLY A 176 12.83 2.33 3.38
CA GLY A 176 13.90 2.20 4.36
C GLY A 176 13.62 3.02 5.62
N VAL A 177 14.58 2.99 6.56
CA VAL A 177 14.52 3.83 7.76
C VAL A 177 14.99 5.24 7.40
N ILE A 178 14.05 6.08 6.95
CA ILE A 178 14.32 7.49 6.65
C ILE A 178 13.52 8.43 7.54
N PRO A 179 14.00 9.67 7.77
CA PRO A 179 13.27 10.68 8.52
C PRO A 179 11.87 10.91 7.95
N THR A 180 10.87 10.96 8.83
CA THR A 180 9.44 11.03 8.48
C THR A 180 9.11 12.18 7.53
N ALA A 181 9.74 13.35 7.69
CA ALA A 181 9.50 14.50 6.81
C ALA A 181 9.87 14.24 5.33
N MET A 182 10.88 13.40 5.06
CA MET A 182 11.26 13.02 3.69
C MET A 182 10.32 11.93 3.13
N VAL A 183 9.85 11.02 3.99
CA VAL A 183 8.78 10.05 3.64
C VAL A 183 7.54 10.83 3.21
N ASP A 184 7.15 11.83 3.99
CA ASP A 184 5.92 12.61 3.79
C ASP A 184 5.89 13.38 2.45
N GLU A 185 7.03 13.57 1.78
CA GLU A 185 7.10 14.20 0.45
C GLU A 185 7.34 13.18 -0.67
N VAL A 186 8.32 12.30 -0.51
CA VAL A 186 8.80 11.42 -1.60
C VAL A 186 7.86 10.23 -1.82
N PHE A 187 7.33 9.66 -0.74
CA PHE A 187 6.44 8.51 -0.81
C PHE A 187 5.13 8.82 -1.55
N PRO A 188 4.40 9.91 -1.22
CA PRO A 188 3.22 10.34 -1.98
C PRO A 188 3.46 10.48 -3.48
N ASN A 189 4.57 11.15 -3.83
CA ASN A 189 4.90 11.43 -5.22
C ASN A 189 5.26 10.15 -5.99
N LYS A 190 5.93 9.19 -5.33
CA LYS A 190 6.29 7.92 -5.96
C LYS A 190 5.06 7.04 -6.20
N VAL A 191 4.16 6.92 -5.22
CA VAL A 191 2.90 6.20 -5.40
C VAL A 191 2.10 6.85 -6.53
N ALA A 192 1.96 8.19 -6.51
CA ALA A 192 1.24 8.93 -7.54
C ALA A 192 1.82 8.78 -8.95
N TYR A 193 3.14 8.61 -9.08
CA TYR A 193 3.78 8.28 -10.35
C TYR A 193 3.37 6.88 -10.81
N LEU A 194 3.51 5.86 -9.95
CA LEU A 194 3.21 4.46 -10.29
C LEU A 194 1.74 4.19 -10.60
N THR A 195 0.82 4.99 -10.05
CA THR A 195 -0.63 4.91 -10.31
C THR A 195 -1.08 5.73 -11.53
N SER A 196 -0.18 6.54 -12.10
CA SER A 196 -0.45 7.37 -13.26
C SER A 196 -0.07 6.70 -14.58
N ASP A 197 -0.55 7.28 -15.69
CA ASP A 197 -0.19 6.83 -17.04
C ASP A 197 1.29 7.12 -17.38
N GLU A 198 2.01 7.94 -16.60
CA GLU A 198 3.46 8.15 -16.77
C GLU A 198 4.28 6.89 -16.50
N ALA A 199 3.71 5.91 -15.78
CA ALA A 199 4.35 4.66 -15.40
C ALA A 199 3.81 3.45 -16.18
N ASP A 200 3.14 3.66 -17.32
CA ASP A 200 2.53 2.61 -18.15
C ASP A 200 3.50 1.49 -18.57
N PHE A 201 4.78 1.81 -18.72
CA PHE A 201 5.85 0.88 -19.06
C PHE A 201 6.68 0.40 -17.85
N THR A 202 6.23 0.73 -16.63
CA THR A 202 6.90 0.33 -15.38
C THR A 202 6.04 -0.73 -14.68
N THR A 203 6.45 -2.00 -14.74
CA THR A 203 5.79 -3.11 -14.03
C THR A 203 6.79 -4.14 -13.54
N GLY A 204 6.49 -4.82 -12.43
CA GLY A 204 7.36 -5.81 -11.80
C GLY A 204 8.58 -5.23 -11.10
N THR A 205 8.57 -3.93 -10.80
CA THR A 205 9.70 -3.23 -10.19
C THR A 205 9.50 -2.99 -8.68
N SER A 206 10.63 -2.87 -7.98
CA SER A 206 10.67 -2.26 -6.65
C SER A 206 11.26 -0.86 -6.76
N GLN A 207 10.58 0.10 -6.17
CA GLN A 207 11.04 1.48 -6.01
C GLN A 207 11.49 1.66 -4.55
N ILE A 208 12.80 1.66 -4.36
CA ILE A 208 13.40 1.79 -3.03
C ILE A 208 13.48 3.27 -2.63
N ILE A 209 12.93 3.62 -1.47
CA ILE A 209 12.96 4.97 -0.88
C ILE A 209 13.65 4.88 0.48
N GLU A 210 14.96 5.09 0.48
CA GLU A 210 15.78 4.99 1.70
C GLU A 210 17.01 5.91 1.73
N GLY A 211 17.20 6.76 0.72
CA GLY A 211 18.41 7.58 0.61
C GLY A 211 19.69 6.80 0.23
N GLY A 212 19.56 5.60 -0.35
CA GLY A 212 20.68 4.80 -0.85
C GLY A 212 21.34 3.86 0.18
N LEU A 213 20.71 3.65 1.35
CA LEU A 213 21.21 2.78 2.41
C LEU A 213 21.52 1.34 1.94
N SER A 214 20.71 0.74 1.06
CA SER A 214 20.95 -0.61 0.52
C SER A 214 22.22 -0.69 -0.33
N TYR A 215 22.70 0.43 -0.89
CA TYR A 215 23.99 0.47 -1.59
C TYR A 215 25.18 0.53 -0.64
N MET A 216 24.99 1.03 0.59
CA MET A 216 26.02 1.13 1.62
C MET A 216 26.23 -0.21 2.36
N GLY A 217 25.27 -1.14 2.28
CA GLY A 217 25.25 -2.36 3.07
C GLY A 217 24.82 -2.12 4.52
N VAL A 218 25.08 -3.09 5.39
CA VAL A 218 24.78 -2.97 6.83
C VAL A 218 26.03 -2.59 7.62
N PHE A 219 25.91 -1.61 8.51
CA PHE A 219 26.98 -1.27 9.43
C PHE A 219 27.11 -2.34 10.52
N ARG A 220 28.29 -2.93 10.64
CA ARG A 220 28.61 -3.83 11.76
C ARG A 220 28.88 -2.98 13.00
N ARG A 221 28.37 -3.40 14.17
CA ARG A 221 28.80 -2.86 15.47
C ARG A 221 30.34 -2.90 15.56
N THR A 222 30.97 -1.74 15.76
CA THR A 222 32.43 -1.61 15.88
C THR A 222 32.91 -1.44 17.33
N ASP A 223 32.00 -1.30 18.30
CA ASP A 223 32.28 -1.29 19.73
C ASP A 223 32.44 -2.73 20.24
N ARG A 224 33.64 -3.29 20.05
CA ARG A 224 34.20 -4.37 20.87
C ARG A 224 35.44 -3.86 21.57
#